data_AF-A0A2U1TG90-F1
#
_entry.id   AF-A0A2U1TG90-F1
#
_cell.length_a   1.000
_cell.length_b   1.000
_cell.length_c   1.000
_cell.angle_alpha   90.00
_cell.angle_beta   90.00
_cell.angle_gamma   90.00
#
_symmetry.space_group_name_H-M   'P 1'
#
loop_
_entity.id
_entity.type
_entity.pdbx_description
1 polymer ?
#
loop_
_entity_poly.entity_id
_entity_poly.type
_entity_poly.pdbx_seq_one_letter_code
_entity_poly.pdbx_strand_id
1 'polypeptide(L)'
;MFFTKRPRREPALPKDEPAVLPGAQDLRRFVASRFMEPAVVRFGVEVGFLAVSDVVSVELARYGAGDIEAGSAEETIALLLSDDLERLASLLDVAVRESTPVSSPLDLWAYVGLARINAVWASFDDPWDAVETHLRSLGYPENYKHFLRYTEAEKGEPTGLPHMKRRLEAFLTRCQLQWGP
;
A
#
# COMPACT_ATOMS: atom_id res chain seq x y z
N MET A 1 40.31 42.68 10.01
CA MET A 1 39.07 41.97 10.38
C MET A 1 38.78 40.93 9.30
N PHE A 2 38.98 39.65 9.59
CA PHE A 2 38.64 38.55 8.67
C PHE A 2 37.37 37.87 9.18
N PHE A 3 36.26 38.00 8.43
CA PHE A 3 35.04 37.23 8.70
C PHE A 3 35.16 35.88 7.99
N THR A 4 35.48 34.82 8.73
CA THR A 4 35.35 33.45 8.25
C THR A 4 33.86 33.10 8.20
N LYS A 5 33.27 33.02 7.01
CA LYS A 5 31.96 32.39 6.81
C LYS A 5 32.11 30.90 7.17
N ARG A 6 31.53 30.49 8.30
CA ARG A 6 31.34 29.06 8.58
C ARG A 6 30.38 28.49 7.53
N PRO A 7 30.69 27.37 6.87
CA PRO A 7 29.71 26.70 6.05
C PRO A 7 28.53 26.31 6.95
N ARG A 8 27.33 26.71 6.53
CA ARG A 8 26.07 26.27 7.13
C ARG A 8 26.08 24.75 7.01
N ARG A 9 26.28 24.03 8.12
CA ARG A 9 25.99 22.59 8.14
C ARG A 9 24.53 22.49 7.76
N GLU A 10 24.26 21.99 6.55
CA GLU A 10 22.96 21.43 6.25
C GLU A 10 22.65 20.44 7.37
N PRO A 11 21.42 20.49 7.95
CA PRO A 11 21.01 19.39 8.81
C PRO A 11 21.14 18.14 7.93
N ALA A 12 21.99 17.21 8.36
CA ALA A 12 22.00 15.89 7.77
C ALA A 12 20.55 15.42 7.82
N LEU A 13 19.97 15.14 6.64
CA LEU A 13 18.75 14.35 6.55
C LEU A 13 18.96 13.19 7.53
N PRO A 14 18.04 12.97 8.48
CA PRO A 14 18.22 11.83 9.34
C PRO A 14 18.28 10.59 8.43
N LYS A 15 19.00 9.55 8.87
CA LYS A 15 19.15 8.28 8.13
C LYS A 15 17.83 7.51 8.15
N ASP A 16 16.75 8.22 7.86
CA ASP A 16 15.38 7.93 8.22
C ASP A 16 14.96 6.64 7.56
N GLU A 17 14.58 5.72 8.45
CA GLU A 17 13.46 4.80 8.33
C GLU A 17 12.98 4.59 6.90
N PRO A 18 13.03 3.36 6.38
CA PRO A 18 12.25 3.10 5.20
C PRO A 18 10.78 3.25 5.63
N ALA A 19 10.19 4.41 5.35
CA ALA A 19 8.76 4.57 5.28
C ALA A 19 8.32 3.71 4.09
N VAL A 20 8.15 2.41 4.35
CA VAL A 20 7.84 1.40 3.34
C VAL A 20 6.35 1.52 3.03
N LEU A 21 5.95 2.65 2.44
CA LEU A 21 4.61 2.81 1.91
C LEU A 21 4.53 1.98 0.61
N PRO A 22 3.57 1.05 0.50
CA PRO A 22 3.44 0.17 -0.65
C PRO A 22 3.06 0.95 -1.92
N GLY A 23 3.74 0.71 -3.04
CA GLY A 23 3.51 1.44 -4.30
C GLY A 23 2.85 0.59 -5.39
N ALA A 24 2.76 1.11 -6.63
CA ALA A 24 2.15 0.40 -7.76
C ALA A 24 2.75 -0.98 -8.03
N GLN A 25 4.05 -1.16 -7.79
CA GLN A 25 4.71 -2.45 -7.97
C GLN A 25 4.23 -3.48 -6.95
N ASP A 26 4.01 -3.07 -5.70
CA ASP A 26 3.54 -3.98 -4.66
C ASP A 26 2.10 -4.39 -4.90
N LEU A 27 1.25 -3.43 -5.28
CA LEU A 27 -0.12 -3.72 -5.66
C LEU A 27 -0.16 -4.76 -6.78
N ARG A 28 0.61 -4.55 -7.87
CA ARG A 28 0.70 -5.50 -8.98
C ARG A 28 1.35 -6.84 -8.64
N ARG A 29 2.22 -6.86 -7.63
CA ARG A 29 2.90 -8.07 -7.19
C ARG A 29 2.00 -8.96 -6.33
N PHE A 30 1.19 -8.36 -5.46
CA PHE A 30 0.46 -9.09 -4.42
C PHE A 30 -1.02 -9.26 -4.70
N VAL A 31 -1.57 -8.51 -5.66
CA VAL A 31 -3.01 -8.43 -5.92
C VAL A 31 -3.29 -8.74 -7.38
N ALA A 32 -4.31 -9.56 -7.66
CA ALA A 32 -4.81 -9.79 -9.01
C ALA A 32 -5.49 -8.54 -9.57
N SER A 33 -5.35 -8.30 -10.88
CA SER A 33 -5.92 -7.15 -11.58
C SER A 33 -7.41 -6.88 -11.26
N ARG A 34 -8.23 -7.94 -11.14
CA ARG A 34 -9.66 -7.83 -10.80
C ARG A 34 -9.97 -7.20 -9.44
N PHE A 35 -9.00 -7.11 -8.54
CA PHE A 35 -9.13 -6.47 -7.23
C PHE A 35 -8.44 -5.09 -7.18
N MET A 36 -7.81 -4.63 -8.27
CA MET A 36 -7.28 -3.27 -8.40
C MET A 36 -8.36 -2.30 -8.89
N GLU A 37 -9.50 -2.34 -8.24
CA GLU A 37 -10.67 -1.53 -8.60
C GLU A 37 -10.48 -0.05 -8.26
N PRO A 38 -11.23 0.87 -8.89
CA PRO A 38 -11.03 2.31 -8.69
C PRO A 38 -11.07 2.76 -7.23
N ALA A 39 -11.93 2.16 -6.41
CA ALA A 39 -12.00 2.45 -4.97
C ALA A 39 -10.71 2.09 -4.22
N VAL A 40 -10.07 0.98 -4.59
CA VAL A 40 -8.78 0.54 -4.02
C VAL A 40 -7.67 1.49 -4.43
N VAL A 41 -7.62 1.85 -5.71
CA VAL A 41 -6.61 2.77 -6.25
C VAL A 41 -6.77 4.16 -5.63
N ARG A 42 -8.01 4.68 -5.55
CA ARG A 42 -8.34 5.95 -4.91
C ARG A 42 -7.89 5.97 -3.45
N PHE A 43 -8.26 4.95 -2.67
CA PHE A 43 -7.87 4.87 -1.26
C PHE A 43 -6.35 4.90 -1.11
N GLY A 44 -5.62 4.17 -1.97
CA GLY A 44 -4.15 4.17 -1.99
C GLY A 44 -3.56 5.57 -2.17
N VAL A 45 -4.16 6.40 -3.02
CA VAL A 45 -3.75 7.81 -3.18
C VAL A 45 -4.08 8.62 -1.93
N GLU A 46 -5.28 8.48 -1.38
CA GLU A 46 -5.74 9.24 -0.20
C GLU A 46 -4.86 9.00 1.04
N VAL A 47 -4.40 7.77 1.25
CA VAL A 47 -3.51 7.43 2.37
C VAL A 47 -2.02 7.58 2.03
N GLY A 48 -1.69 8.04 0.82
CA GLY A 48 -0.31 8.31 0.38
C GLY A 48 0.52 7.07 0.05
N PHE A 49 -0.12 5.92 -0.17
CA PHE A 49 0.55 4.70 -0.62
C PHE A 49 0.85 4.75 -2.12
N LEU A 50 -0.06 5.35 -2.90
CA LEU A 50 0.15 5.57 -4.33
C LEU A 50 0.42 7.04 -4.62
N ALA A 51 1.46 7.31 -5.41
CA ALA A 51 1.57 8.57 -6.12
C ALA A 51 0.62 8.61 -7.33
N VAL A 52 0.34 9.81 -7.83
CA VAL A 52 -0.45 10.04 -9.05
C VAL A 52 0.12 9.25 -10.25
N SER A 53 1.45 9.21 -10.40
CA SER A 53 2.12 8.43 -11.44
C SER A 53 1.95 6.91 -11.28
N ASP A 54 1.82 6.44 -10.02
CA ASP A 54 1.60 5.03 -9.75
C ASP A 54 0.23 4.58 -10.24
N VAL A 55 -0.80 5.43 -10.08
CA VAL A 55 -2.15 5.17 -10.60
C VAL A 55 -2.13 4.97 -12.11
N VAL A 56 -1.51 5.89 -12.85
CA VAL A 56 -1.38 5.77 -14.31
C VAL A 56 -0.64 4.48 -14.68
N SER A 57 0.43 4.12 -13.94
CA SER A 57 1.15 2.87 -14.17
C SER A 57 0.30 1.61 -13.89
N VAL A 58 -0.61 1.65 -12.92
CA VAL A 58 -1.52 0.55 -12.61
C VAL A 58 -2.54 0.41 -13.74
N GLU A 59 -3.21 1.50 -14.12
CA GLU A 59 -4.23 1.46 -15.17
C GLU A 59 -3.65 1.12 -16.54
N LEU A 60 -2.46 1.63 -16.87
CA LEU A 60 -1.77 1.27 -18.12
C LEU A 60 -1.45 -0.23 -18.19
N ALA A 61 -1.08 -0.85 -17.07
CA ALA A 61 -0.83 -2.28 -17.03
C ALA A 61 -2.13 -3.09 -17.22
N ARG A 62 -3.23 -2.66 -16.61
CA ARG A 62 -4.56 -3.27 -16.76
C ARG A 62 -5.09 -3.10 -18.19
N TYR A 63 -4.89 -1.93 -18.79
CA TYR A 63 -5.21 -1.65 -20.20
C TYR A 63 -4.47 -2.59 -21.14
N GLY A 64 -3.15 -2.71 -20.97
CA GLY A 64 -2.31 -3.61 -21.78
C GLY A 64 -2.67 -5.10 -21.63
N ALA A 65 -3.29 -5.49 -20.52
CA ALA A 65 -3.80 -6.84 -20.27
C ALA A 65 -5.21 -7.08 -20.84
N GLY A 66 -5.91 -6.03 -21.27
CA GLY A 66 -7.30 -6.11 -21.74
C GLY A 66 -8.33 -6.17 -20.60
N ASP A 67 -7.96 -5.77 -19.39
CA ASP A 67 -8.82 -5.80 -18.20
C ASP A 67 -9.68 -4.53 -18.03
N ILE A 68 -9.57 -3.58 -18.97
CA ILE A 68 -10.27 -2.29 -18.94
C ILE A 68 -11.28 -2.23 -20.09
N GLU A 69 -12.49 -1.80 -19.78
CA GLU A 69 -13.54 -1.56 -20.77
C GLU A 69 -13.22 -0.30 -21.61
N ALA A 70 -13.43 -0.39 -22.92
CA ALA A 70 -13.23 0.74 -23.83
C ALA A 70 -14.22 1.88 -23.54
N GLY A 71 -13.73 3.10 -23.49
CA GLY A 71 -14.49 4.31 -23.14
C GLY A 71 -14.64 4.56 -21.64
N SER A 72 -14.06 3.71 -20.78
CA SER A 72 -14.10 3.88 -19.33
C SER A 72 -13.21 5.03 -18.83
N ALA A 73 -13.46 5.47 -17.60
CA ALA A 73 -12.60 6.42 -16.92
C ALA A 73 -11.19 5.83 -16.69
N GLU A 74 -11.10 4.53 -16.40
CA GLU A 74 -9.85 3.81 -16.23
C GLU A 74 -9.00 3.78 -17.52
N GLU A 75 -9.62 3.61 -18.70
CA GLU A 75 -8.90 3.75 -19.98
C GLU A 75 -8.34 5.18 -20.13
N THR A 76 -9.17 6.18 -19.80
CA THR A 76 -8.74 7.58 -19.86
C THR A 76 -7.55 7.84 -18.93
N ILE A 77 -7.57 7.24 -17.73
CA ILE A 77 -6.45 7.34 -16.76
C ILE A 77 -5.20 6.64 -17.29
N ALA A 78 -5.33 5.44 -17.87
CA ALA A 78 -4.23 4.68 -18.45
C ALA A 78 -3.49 5.46 -19.55
N LEU A 79 -4.22 6.29 -20.30
CA LEU A 79 -3.73 7.08 -21.42
C LEU A 79 -3.39 8.53 -21.06
N LEU A 80 -3.44 8.91 -19.77
CA LEU A 80 -3.04 10.23 -19.32
C LEU A 80 -1.56 10.49 -19.63
N LEU A 81 -1.30 11.66 -20.21
CA LEU A 81 0.04 12.19 -20.38
C LEU A 81 0.50 12.91 -19.10
N SER A 82 1.81 13.11 -18.96
CA SER A 82 2.40 13.71 -17.77
C SER A 82 1.94 15.15 -17.49
N ASP A 83 1.52 15.88 -18.51
CA ASP A 83 0.99 17.24 -18.46
C ASP A 83 -0.51 17.30 -18.10
N ASP A 84 -1.23 16.17 -18.14
CA ASP A 84 -2.65 16.09 -17.81
C ASP A 84 -2.94 15.49 -16.42
N LEU A 85 -1.91 15.25 -15.61
CA LEU A 85 -2.02 14.54 -14.32
C LEU A 85 -2.92 15.25 -13.30
N GLU A 86 -3.10 16.56 -13.42
CA GLU A 86 -4.07 17.35 -12.64
C GLU A 86 -5.52 16.85 -12.76
N ARG A 87 -5.86 16.18 -13.86
CA ARG A 87 -7.21 15.64 -14.10
C ARG A 87 -7.46 14.33 -13.36
N LEU A 88 -6.41 13.69 -12.81
CA LEU A 88 -6.50 12.35 -12.24
C LEU A 88 -7.56 12.25 -11.15
N ALA A 89 -7.61 13.20 -10.22
CA ALA A 89 -8.55 13.17 -9.11
C ALA A 89 -10.01 13.11 -9.61
N SER A 90 -10.35 13.95 -10.59
CA SER A 90 -11.69 13.97 -11.18
C SER A 90 -12.03 12.69 -11.95
N LEU A 91 -11.04 12.07 -12.61
CA LEU A 91 -11.23 10.82 -13.33
C LEU A 91 -11.41 9.64 -12.37
N LEU A 92 -10.65 9.61 -11.27
CA LEU A 92 -10.84 8.62 -10.20
C LEU A 92 -12.22 8.76 -9.53
N ASP A 93 -12.72 9.98 -9.33
CA ASP A 93 -14.09 10.19 -8.83
C ASP A 93 -15.14 9.55 -9.75
N VAL A 94 -14.98 9.72 -11.07
CA VAL A 94 -15.86 9.13 -12.08
C VAL A 94 -15.76 7.60 -12.05
N ALA A 95 -14.55 7.05 -12.11
CA ALA A 95 -14.31 5.61 -12.08
C ALA A 95 -14.89 4.95 -10.82
N VAL A 96 -14.69 5.56 -9.65
CA VAL A 96 -15.25 5.05 -8.38
C VAL A 96 -16.77 5.03 -8.42
N ARG A 97 -17.41 6.09 -8.92
CA ARG A 97 -18.87 6.19 -9.00
C ARG A 97 -19.48 5.17 -9.96
N GLU A 98 -18.76 4.83 -11.02
CA GLU A 98 -19.23 3.90 -12.06
C GLU A 98 -18.88 2.43 -11.75
N SER A 99 -17.91 2.22 -10.85
CA SER A 99 -17.51 0.88 -10.39
C SER A 99 -18.47 0.29 -9.35
N THR A 100 -18.55 -1.04 -9.32
CA THR A 100 -19.17 -1.80 -8.23
C THR A 100 -18.08 -2.40 -7.35
N PRO A 101 -17.98 -2.05 -6.06
CA PRO A 101 -16.92 -2.54 -5.20
C PRO A 101 -17.01 -4.04 -4.97
N VAL A 102 -15.93 -4.77 -5.21
CA VAL A 102 -15.79 -6.21 -4.98
C VAL A 102 -14.87 -6.55 -3.81
N SER A 103 -14.15 -5.56 -3.28
CA SER A 103 -13.24 -5.71 -2.14
C SER A 103 -13.33 -4.54 -1.17
N SER A 104 -12.71 -4.71 0.00
CA SER A 104 -12.52 -3.63 0.97
C SER A 104 -11.16 -2.97 0.71
N PRO A 105 -11.11 -1.68 0.32
CA PRO A 105 -9.87 -0.97 0.07
C PRO A 105 -8.91 -1.00 1.27
N LEU A 106 -9.46 -0.81 2.47
CA LEU A 106 -8.71 -0.84 3.72
C LEU A 106 -8.03 -2.20 3.92
N ASP A 107 -8.77 -3.30 3.73
CA ASP A 107 -8.26 -4.64 3.95
C ASP A 107 -7.18 -5.02 2.93
N LEU A 108 -7.39 -4.65 1.68
CA LEU A 108 -6.45 -4.92 0.61
C LEU A 108 -5.13 -4.16 0.83
N TRP A 109 -5.19 -2.89 1.23
CA TRP A 109 -3.99 -2.12 1.55
C TRP A 109 -3.30 -2.53 2.86
N ALA A 110 -4.07 -2.99 3.86
CA ALA A 110 -3.50 -3.64 5.03
C ALA A 110 -2.70 -4.88 4.62
N TYR A 111 -3.28 -5.74 3.78
CA TYR A 111 -2.61 -6.92 3.24
C TYR A 111 -1.37 -6.58 2.41
N VAL A 112 -1.45 -5.66 1.44
CA VAL A 112 -0.31 -5.31 0.56
C VAL A 112 0.89 -4.83 1.37
N GLY A 113 0.68 -3.95 2.36
CA GLY A 113 1.78 -3.48 3.21
C GLY A 113 2.37 -4.59 4.08
N LEU A 114 1.52 -5.43 4.70
CA LEU A 114 1.99 -6.59 5.47
C LEU A 114 2.76 -7.60 4.59
N ALA A 115 2.30 -7.85 3.36
CA ALA A 115 2.96 -8.73 2.41
C ALA A 115 4.32 -8.16 1.97
N ARG A 116 4.41 -6.86 1.74
CA ARG A 116 5.67 -6.16 1.44
C ARG A 116 6.66 -6.27 2.59
N ILE A 117 6.23 -5.94 3.82
CA ILE A 117 7.08 -6.05 5.01
C ILE A 117 7.57 -7.50 5.19
N ASN A 118 6.69 -8.47 5.00
CA ASN A 118 7.04 -9.89 5.06
C ASN A 118 8.06 -10.30 4.00
N ALA A 119 7.95 -9.79 2.78
CA ALA A 119 8.85 -10.12 1.68
C ALA A 119 10.29 -9.63 1.90
N VAL A 120 10.48 -8.59 2.71
CA VAL A 120 11.81 -8.05 3.07
C VAL A 120 12.04 -8.10 4.58
N TRP A 121 11.43 -9.07 5.27
CA TRP A 121 11.45 -9.15 6.74
C TRP A 121 12.86 -9.06 7.35
N ALA A 122 13.84 -9.73 6.72
CA ALA A 122 15.22 -9.75 7.19
C ALA A 122 15.99 -8.44 6.98
N SER A 123 15.44 -7.47 6.24
CA SER A 123 16.08 -6.16 6.03
C SER A 123 15.73 -5.13 7.10
N PHE A 124 14.81 -5.44 8.02
CA PHE A 124 14.46 -4.55 9.13
C PHE A 124 15.21 -4.95 10.39
N ASP A 125 15.71 -3.95 11.12
CA ASP A 125 16.22 -4.13 12.48
C ASP A 125 15.09 -4.56 13.43
N ASP A 126 13.91 -3.96 13.28
CA ASP A 126 12.68 -4.35 13.96
C ASP A 126 11.48 -4.44 12.98
N PRO A 127 11.22 -5.61 12.38
CA PRO A 127 10.12 -5.79 11.44
C PRO A 127 8.74 -5.55 12.05
N TRP A 128 8.58 -5.75 13.36
CA TRP A 128 7.31 -5.54 14.03
C TRP A 128 6.99 -4.06 14.17
N ASP A 129 7.99 -3.19 14.19
CA ASP A 129 7.78 -1.73 14.23
C ASP A 129 7.26 -1.25 12.88
N ALA A 130 7.78 -1.81 11.79
CA ALA A 130 7.25 -1.58 10.46
C ALA A 130 5.79 -2.05 10.33
N VAL A 131 5.44 -3.23 10.89
CA VAL A 131 4.05 -3.73 10.93
C VAL A 131 3.13 -2.76 11.68
N GLU A 132 3.52 -2.34 12.89
CA GLU A 132 2.71 -1.42 13.70
C GLU A 132 2.57 -0.04 13.05
N THR A 133 3.65 0.47 12.45
CA THR A 133 3.65 1.74 11.72
C THR A 133 2.73 1.69 10.51
N HIS A 134 2.75 0.59 9.74
CA HIS A 134 1.82 0.40 8.63
C HIS A 134 0.36 0.37 9.10
N LEU A 135 0.04 -0.44 10.11
CA LEU A 135 -1.33 -0.53 10.63
C LEU A 135 -1.82 0.78 11.26
N ARG A 136 -0.90 1.56 11.88
CA ARG A 136 -1.19 2.90 12.40
C ARG A 136 -1.60 3.87 11.30
N SER A 137 -0.91 3.84 10.15
CA SER A 137 -1.25 4.70 9.01
C SER A 137 -2.67 4.44 8.46
N LEU A 138 -3.20 3.25 8.69
CA LEU A 138 -4.56 2.82 8.34
C LEU A 138 -5.58 3.02 9.49
N GLY A 139 -5.19 3.67 10.59
CA GLY A 139 -6.06 3.94 11.73
C GLY A 139 -6.33 2.74 12.65
N TYR A 140 -5.43 1.75 12.67
CA TYR A 140 -5.57 0.49 13.42
C TYR A 140 -6.87 -0.28 13.10
N PRO A 141 -6.99 -0.82 11.88
CA PRO A 141 -8.14 -1.62 11.50
C PRO A 141 -8.40 -2.75 12.50
N GLU A 142 -9.63 -2.86 13.01
CA GLU A 142 -10.00 -3.80 14.10
C GLU A 142 -9.58 -5.24 13.79
N ASN A 143 -9.78 -5.68 12.55
CA ASN A 143 -9.45 -7.03 12.09
C ASN A 143 -7.96 -7.39 12.18
N TYR A 144 -7.07 -6.41 12.40
CA TYR A 144 -5.61 -6.58 12.33
C TYR A 144 -4.92 -6.31 13.67
N LYS A 145 -5.67 -6.02 14.72
CA LYS A 145 -5.14 -5.75 16.06
C LYS A 145 -4.31 -6.90 16.63
N HIS A 146 -4.57 -8.14 16.19
CA HIS A 146 -3.84 -9.33 16.60
C HIS A 146 -2.38 -9.38 16.10
N PHE A 147 -1.97 -8.43 15.25
CA PHE A 147 -0.57 -8.24 14.82
C PHE A 147 0.19 -7.18 15.64
N LEU A 148 -0.47 -6.47 16.56
CA LEU A 148 0.18 -5.50 17.43
C LEU A 148 0.80 -6.22 18.64
N ARG A 149 2.00 -5.83 19.07
CA ARG A 149 2.76 -6.55 20.11
C ARG A 149 2.10 -6.60 21.47
N TYR A 150 1.26 -5.62 21.78
CA TYR A 150 0.64 -5.44 23.10
C TYR A 150 -0.84 -5.85 23.15
N THR A 151 -1.35 -6.48 22.08
CA THR A 151 -2.69 -7.05 22.10
C THR A 151 -2.65 -8.43 22.73
N GLU A 152 -3.59 -8.73 23.64
CA GLU A 152 -3.72 -10.07 24.19
C GLU A 152 -3.97 -11.08 23.06
N ALA A 153 -3.24 -12.19 23.07
CA ALA A 153 -3.54 -13.30 22.17
C ALA A 153 -4.91 -13.88 22.53
N GLU A 154 -5.61 -14.42 21.54
CA GLU A 154 -6.88 -15.09 21.79
C GLU A 154 -6.70 -16.24 22.79
N LYS A 155 -7.76 -16.52 23.56
CA LYS A 155 -7.71 -17.48 24.66
C LYS A 155 -7.28 -18.86 24.15
N GLY A 156 -6.14 -19.34 24.62
CA GLY A 156 -5.57 -20.64 24.24
C GLY A 156 -4.60 -20.59 23.06
N GLU A 157 -4.34 -19.42 22.48
CA GLU A 157 -3.33 -19.28 21.45
C GLU A 157 -1.92 -19.13 22.05
N PRO A 158 -0.89 -19.68 21.38
CA PRO A 158 0.50 -19.41 21.71
C PRO A 158 0.86 -17.92 21.63
N THR A 159 1.68 -17.45 22.58
CA THR A 159 2.09 -16.04 22.71
C THR A 159 3.56 -15.82 22.32
N GLY A 160 3.94 -14.57 22.07
CA GLY A 160 5.31 -14.17 21.73
C GLY A 160 5.60 -14.02 20.23
N LEU A 161 6.70 -13.33 19.91
CA LEU A 161 7.04 -12.91 18.54
C LEU A 161 7.10 -14.07 17.51
N PRO A 162 7.65 -15.26 17.83
CA PRO A 162 7.66 -16.37 16.86
C PRO A 162 6.25 -16.85 16.50
N HIS A 163 5.31 -16.83 17.44
CA HIS A 163 3.94 -17.24 17.21
C HIS A 163 3.13 -16.17 16.49
N MET A 164 3.37 -14.89 16.80
CA MET A 164 2.83 -13.77 16.02
C MET A 164 3.27 -13.85 14.56
N LYS A 165 4.55 -14.18 14.30
CA LYS A 165 5.07 -14.32 12.94
C LYS A 165 4.35 -15.43 12.17
N ARG A 166 4.14 -16.59 12.80
CA ARG A 166 3.38 -17.69 12.20
C ARG A 166 1.93 -17.29 11.88
N ARG A 167 1.27 -16.53 12.77
CA ARG A 167 -0.09 -16.01 12.51
C ARG A 167 -0.10 -15.05 11.31
N LEU A 168 0.88 -14.16 11.23
CA LEU A 168 1.04 -13.25 10.10
C LEU A 168 1.24 -14.03 8.79
N GLU A 169 2.14 -15.01 8.76
CA GLU A 169 2.39 -15.84 7.57
C GLU A 169 1.15 -16.63 7.15
N ALA A 170 0.41 -17.20 8.10
CA ALA A 170 -0.84 -17.90 7.83
C ALA A 170 -1.92 -16.96 7.30
N PHE A 171 -2.02 -15.75 7.84
CA PHE A 171 -2.91 -14.70 7.33
C PHE A 171 -2.56 -14.30 5.91
N LEU A 172 -1.29 -13.98 5.64
CA LEU A 172 -0.81 -13.61 4.31
C LEU A 172 -1.06 -14.72 3.29
N THR A 173 -0.93 -15.98 3.69
CA THR A 173 -1.25 -17.13 2.82
C THR A 173 -2.74 -17.16 2.46
N ARG A 174 -3.65 -16.91 3.42
CA ARG A 174 -5.09 -16.84 3.14
C ARG A 174 -5.44 -15.67 2.22
N CYS A 175 -4.86 -14.50 2.48
CA CYS A 175 -5.06 -13.33 1.62
C CYS A 175 -4.50 -13.53 0.22
N GLN A 176 -3.34 -14.19 0.07
CA GLN A 176 -2.78 -14.53 -1.24
C GLN A 176 -3.72 -15.47 -2.02
N LEU A 177 -4.38 -16.43 -1.36
CA LEU A 177 -5.37 -17.30 -2.01
C LEU A 177 -6.64 -16.54 -2.43
N GLN A 178 -7.00 -15.49 -1.70
CA GLN A 178 -8.19 -14.69 -1.96
C GLN A 178 -7.95 -13.61 -3.03
N TRP A 179 -6.87 -12.84 -2.88
CA TRP A 179 -6.58 -11.63 -3.64
C TRP A 179 -5.37 -11.73 -4.55
N GLY A 180 -4.52 -12.73 -4.37
CA GLY A 180 -3.30 -12.87 -5.15
C GLY A 180 -3.53 -13.03 -6.66
N PRO A 181 -2.54 -12.67 -7.50
CA PRO A 181 -2.56 -12.91 -8.94
C PRO A 181 -2.70 -14.39 -9.32
#